data_AF-A0A7C7VV17-F1
#
_entry.id   AF-A0A7C7VV17-F1
#
_cell.length_a   1.000
_cell.length_b   1.000
_cell.length_c   1.000
_cell.angle_alpha   90.00
_cell.angle_beta   90.00
_cell.angle_gamma   90.00
#
_symmetry.space_group_name_H-M   'P 1'
#
loop_
_entity.id
_entity.type
_entity.pdbx_description
1 polymer ?
#
loop_
_entity_poly.entity_id
_entity_poly.type
_entity_poly.pdbx_seq_one_letter_code
_entity_poly.pdbx_strand_id
1 'polypeptide(L)'
;MGESKKYLGEDITCDLRLKQDARLDISRPKGMLVKKMPRELFKGKLILAVGDAVFKNLFDIGIRPDLCVLDLKVRRQKIKPPTEALKGYIILKTRNPPGWITLESWKT
;
A
#
# COMPACT_ATOMS: atom_id res chain seq x y z
N MET A 1 10.72 -12.78 -22.99
CA MET A 1 10.04 -11.84 -22.06
C MET A 1 8.58 -12.25 -22.00
N GLY A 2 8.12 -12.79 -20.87
CA GLY A 2 6.72 -13.19 -20.74
C GLY A 2 5.84 -11.97 -20.52
N GLU A 3 4.75 -11.85 -21.29
CA GLU A 3 3.74 -10.82 -21.06
C GLU A 3 3.23 -10.89 -19.62
N SER A 4 3.34 -9.78 -18.89
CA SER A 4 2.75 -9.63 -17.58
C SER A 4 1.24 -9.42 -17.73
N LYS A 5 0.44 -10.47 -17.58
CA LYS A 5 -1.02 -10.36 -17.50
C LYS A 5 -1.44 -9.97 -16.08
N LYS A 6 -2.33 -8.98 -15.95
CA LYS A 6 -3.00 -8.69 -14.68
C LYS A 6 -3.97 -9.85 -14.39
N TYR A 7 -3.76 -10.56 -13.29
CA TYR A 7 -4.73 -11.51 -12.79
C TYR A 7 -5.81 -10.75 -12.03
N LEU A 8 -7.06 -10.85 -12.50
CA LEU A 8 -8.26 -10.24 -11.90
C LEU A 8 -9.28 -11.30 -11.47
N GLY A 9 -8.85 -12.56 -11.31
CA GLY A 9 -9.68 -13.68 -10.88
C GLY A 9 -9.56 -13.98 -9.37
N GLU A 10 -10.43 -14.88 -8.90
CA GLU A 10 -10.68 -15.48 -7.56
C GLU A 10 -9.64 -15.35 -6.44
N ASP A 11 -10.09 -15.66 -5.21
CA ASP A 11 -9.24 -15.82 -4.03
C ASP A 11 -7.98 -16.65 -4.34
N ILE A 12 -6.82 -16.15 -3.88
CA ILE A 12 -5.58 -16.89 -4.04
C ILE A 12 -5.62 -18.17 -3.17
N THR A 13 -5.18 -19.29 -3.73
CA THR A 13 -5.15 -20.60 -3.04
C THR A 13 -3.79 -20.93 -2.45
N CYS A 14 -2.77 -20.14 -2.76
CA CYS A 14 -1.43 -20.25 -2.21
C CYS A 14 -0.73 -18.87 -2.10
N ASP A 15 0.36 -18.82 -1.35
CA ASP A 15 1.19 -17.62 -1.26
C ASP A 15 1.80 -17.26 -2.61
N LEU A 16 1.68 -15.99 -2.99
CA LEU A 16 2.27 -15.47 -4.22
C LEU A 16 3.60 -14.79 -3.91
N ARG A 17 4.63 -15.12 -4.70
CA ARG A 17 5.94 -14.48 -4.65
C ARG A 17 6.19 -13.68 -5.91
N LEU A 18 6.62 -12.43 -5.74
CA LEU A 18 7.05 -11.58 -6.83
C LEU A 18 8.28 -12.20 -7.52
N LYS A 19 8.20 -12.38 -8.84
CA LYS A 19 9.35 -12.76 -9.66
C LYS A 19 10.39 -11.65 -9.65
N GLN A 20 11.67 -12.02 -9.56
CA GLN A 20 12.76 -11.03 -9.38
C GLN A 20 12.87 -10.06 -10.56
N ASP A 21 12.67 -10.54 -11.78
CA ASP A 21 12.66 -9.76 -13.02
C ASP A 21 11.51 -8.73 -13.05
N ALA A 22 10.34 -9.08 -12.52
CA ALA A 22 9.19 -8.18 -12.42
C ALA A 22 9.37 -7.05 -11.40
N ARG A 23 10.39 -7.10 -10.53
CA ARG A 23 10.61 -6.09 -9.49
C ARG A 23 10.87 -4.71 -10.08
N LEU A 24 11.68 -4.63 -11.13
CA LEU A 24 11.98 -3.36 -11.80
C LEU A 24 10.72 -2.76 -12.41
N ASP A 25 9.93 -3.60 -13.09
CA ASP A 25 8.71 -3.14 -13.72
C ASP A 25 7.70 -2.62 -12.69
N ILE A 26 7.46 -3.34 -11.60
CA ILE A 26 6.50 -2.91 -10.56
C ILE A 26 6.96 -1.64 -9.85
N SER A 27 8.27 -1.47 -9.65
CA SER A 27 8.82 -0.29 -8.98
C SER A 27 8.61 1.03 -9.74
N ARG A 28 8.37 0.95 -11.06
CA ARG A 28 8.08 2.13 -11.88
C ARG A 28 6.69 2.68 -11.56
N PRO A 29 6.52 4.01 -11.44
CA PRO A 29 5.21 4.63 -11.31
C PRO A 29 4.24 4.11 -12.36
N LYS A 30 3.07 3.64 -11.92
CA LYS A 30 2.00 3.12 -12.79
C LYS A 30 0.90 4.15 -13.09
N GLY A 31 1.09 5.37 -12.60
CA GLY A 31 0.16 6.47 -12.77
C GLY A 31 0.89 7.80 -12.67
N MET A 32 0.11 8.86 -12.45
CA MET A 32 0.63 10.22 -12.36
C MET A 32 1.58 10.38 -11.18
N LEU A 33 2.80 10.83 -11.46
CA LEU A 33 3.76 11.22 -10.43
C LEU A 33 3.53 12.69 -10.07
N VAL A 34 3.17 12.94 -8.81
CA VAL A 34 2.93 14.29 -8.31
C VAL A 34 4.04 14.70 -7.35
N LYS A 35 4.62 15.89 -7.56
CA LYS A 35 5.65 16.47 -6.66
C LYS A 35 5.04 17.10 -5.41
N LYS A 36 3.82 17.60 -5.53
CA LYS A 36 3.01 18.14 -4.44
C LYS A 36 1.65 17.44 -4.48
N MET A 37 1.03 17.26 -3.33
CA MET A 37 -0.30 16.65 -3.21
C MET A 37 -1.34 17.76 -2.94
N PRO A 38 -1.82 18.50 -3.95
CA PRO A 38 -2.90 19.45 -3.74
C PRO A 38 -4.19 18.72 -3.35
N ARG A 39 -4.90 19.27 -2.36
CA ARG A 39 -6.12 18.65 -1.79
C ARG A 39 -7.19 18.36 -2.84
N GLU A 40 -7.32 19.21 -3.86
CA GLU A 40 -8.31 19.07 -4.92
C GLU A 40 -8.18 17.77 -5.73
N LEU A 41 -6.99 17.15 -5.78
CA LEU A 41 -6.82 15.87 -6.48
C LEU A 41 -7.62 14.73 -5.85
N PHE A 42 -7.98 14.87 -4.58
CA PHE A 42 -8.58 13.82 -3.76
C PHE A 42 -10.07 14.04 -3.50
N LYS A 43 -10.60 15.22 -3.83
CA LYS A 43 -11.99 15.59 -3.55
C LYS A 43 -12.96 14.64 -4.25
N GLY A 44 -13.86 14.02 -3.48
CA GLY A 44 -14.90 13.11 -3.98
C GLY A 44 -14.39 11.78 -4.52
N LYS A 45 -13.15 11.38 -4.20
CA LYS A 45 -12.56 10.11 -4.64
C LYS A 45 -12.38 9.16 -3.48
N LEU A 46 -12.39 7.86 -3.78
CA LEU A 46 -11.86 6.83 -2.91
C LEU A 46 -10.33 6.91 -2.88
N ILE A 47 -9.74 6.98 -1.69
CA ILE A 47 -8.31 7.21 -1.47
C ILE A 47 -7.71 6.00 -0.75
N LEU A 48 -6.85 5.27 -1.46
CA LEU A 48 -6.10 4.14 -0.91
C LEU A 48 -4.63 4.54 -0.75
N ALA A 49 -4.12 4.52 0.48
CA ALA A 49 -2.73 4.88 0.79
C ALA A 49 -1.89 3.63 1.06
N VAL A 50 -0.89 3.35 0.22
CA VAL A 50 0.01 2.22 0.40
C VAL A 50 1.39 2.73 0.81
N GLY A 51 1.82 2.37 2.01
CA GLY A 51 3.11 2.74 2.60
C GLY A 51 3.05 3.96 3.53
N ASP A 52 3.93 3.94 4.52
CA ASP A 52 3.96 4.87 5.65
C ASP A 52 4.21 6.33 5.23
N ALA A 53 5.08 6.55 4.24
CA ALA A 53 5.39 7.89 3.73
C ALA A 53 4.20 8.54 3.02
N VAL A 54 3.45 7.76 2.23
CA VAL A 54 2.25 8.25 1.52
C VAL A 54 1.16 8.59 2.52
N PHE A 55 0.91 7.71 3.49
CA PHE A 55 -0.03 7.96 4.57
C PHE A 55 0.31 9.23 5.35
N LYS A 56 1.57 9.39 5.76
CA LYS A 56 2.02 10.59 6.48
C LYS A 56 1.79 11.86 5.66
N ASN A 57 2.16 11.86 4.37
CA ASN A 57 1.98 13.03 3.51
C ASN A 57 0.51 13.43 3.36
N LEU A 58 -0.40 12.46 3.22
CA LEU A 58 -1.84 12.72 3.17
C LEU A 58 -2.35 13.29 4.50
N PHE A 59 -1.92 12.69 5.61
CA PHE A 59 -2.31 13.14 6.94
C PHE A 59 -1.83 14.57 7.24
N ASP A 60 -0.59 14.90 6.90
CA ASP A 60 0.00 16.22 7.09
C ASP A 60 -0.75 17.31 6.32
N ILE A 61 -1.34 16.97 5.17
CA ILE A 61 -2.21 17.88 4.41
C ILE A 61 -3.68 17.75 4.82
N GLY A 62 -4.03 17.09 5.92
CA GLY A 62 -5.39 16.99 6.46
C GLY A 62 -6.33 16.10 5.65
N ILE A 63 -5.80 15.17 4.85
CA ILE A 63 -6.57 14.17 4.11
C ILE A 63 -6.48 12.84 4.84
N ARG A 64 -7.63 12.27 5.18
CA ARG A 64 -7.72 10.91 5.71
C ARG A 64 -8.05 9.94 4.57
N PRO A 65 -7.17 8.98 4.25
CA PRO A 65 -7.50 7.96 3.25
C PRO A 65 -8.62 7.03 3.73
N ASP A 66 -9.39 6.45 2.83
CA ASP A 66 -10.45 5.49 3.18
C ASP A 66 -9.88 4.14 3.60
N LEU A 67 -8.70 3.78 3.07
CA LEU A 67 -7.94 2.60 3.44
C LEU A 67 -6.45 2.88 3.38
N CYS A 68 -5.71 2.36 4.34
CA CYS A 68 -4.25 2.43 4.33
C CYS A 68 -3.59 1.08 4.63
N VAL A 69 -2.51 0.78 3.90
CA VAL A 69 -1.64 -0.37 4.16
C VAL A 69 -0.31 0.16 4.65
N LEU A 70 0.01 -0.07 5.92
CA LEU A 70 1.23 0.41 6.57
C LEU A 70 2.16 -0.78 6.85
N ASP A 71 3.42 -0.68 6.43
CA ASP A 71 4.41 -1.72 6.72
C ASP A 71 5.12 -1.51 8.07
N LEU A 72 4.91 -0.34 8.69
CA LEU A 72 5.48 0.11 9.96
C LEU A 72 7.02 -0.01 9.98
N LYS A 73 7.63 0.13 8.80
CA LYS A 73 9.07 0.04 8.60
C LYS A 73 9.56 1.24 7.80
N VAL A 74 10.16 2.21 8.48
CA VAL A 74 10.90 3.28 7.80
C VAL A 74 12.38 2.92 7.82
N ARG A 75 13.03 2.90 6.64
CA ARG A 75 14.45 2.51 6.48
C ARG A 75 14.81 1.13 7.08
N ARG A 76 13.87 0.17 7.01
CA ARG A 76 13.98 -1.19 7.58
C ARG A 76 14.03 -1.26 9.12
N GLN A 77 13.77 -0.18 9.83
CA GLN A 77 13.62 -0.19 11.28
C GLN A 77 12.14 -0.17 11.66
N LYS A 78 11.74 -0.94 12.69
CA LYS A 78 10.36 -0.95 13.19
C LYS A 78 10.05 0.41 13.80
N ILE A 79 8.95 1.03 13.39
CA ILE A 79 8.42 2.23 14.01
C ILE A 79 7.15 1.92 14.80
N LYS A 80 6.82 2.78 15.77
CA LYS A 80 5.52 2.70 16.44
C LYS A 80 4.42 3.12 15.44
N PRO A 81 3.25 2.45 15.46
CA PRO A 81 2.10 2.92 14.69
C PRO A 81 1.77 4.38 15.02
N PRO A 82 1.34 5.19 14.04
CA PRO A 82 0.91 6.57 14.29
C PRO A 82 -0.49 6.57 14.93
N THR A 83 -0.56 6.21 16.22
CA THR A 83 -1.80 5.91 16.95
C THR A 83 -2.85 7.01 16.85
N GLU A 84 -2.44 8.28 16.93
CA GLU A 84 -3.35 9.43 16.79
C GLU A 84 -3.97 9.51 15.39
N ALA A 85 -3.14 9.32 14.35
CA ALA A 85 -3.59 9.36 12.96
C ALA A 85 -4.51 8.19 12.60
N LEU A 86 -4.38 7.07 13.32
CA LEU A 86 -5.19 5.86 13.15
C LEU A 86 -6.49 5.87 13.96
N LYS A 87 -6.77 6.89 14.76
CA LYS A 87 -8.06 6.98 15.47
C LYS A 87 -9.23 7.00 14.48
N GLY A 88 -10.19 6.10 14.70
CA GLY A 88 -11.38 5.93 13.85
C GLY A 88 -11.23 4.89 12.75
N TYR A 89 -10.05 4.30 12.56
CA TYR A 89 -9.88 3.16 11.65
C TYR A 89 -10.12 1.84 12.37
N ILE A 90 -10.67 0.87 11.64
CA ILE A 90 -10.58 -0.54 12.01
C ILE A 90 -9.16 -0.99 11.69
N ILE A 91 -8.44 -1.48 12.70
CA ILE A 91 -7.04 -1.90 12.55
C ILE A 91 -6.99 -3.41 12.37
N LEU A 92 -6.59 -3.83 11.17
CA LEU A 92 -6.30 -5.23 10.86
C LEU A 92 -4.77 -5.42 10.80
N LYS A 93 -4.30 -6.58 11.25
CA LYS A 93 -2.88 -6.91 11.30
C LYS A 93 -2.64 -8.23 10.59
N THR A 94 -1.59 -8.26 9.78
CA THR A 94 -1.21 -9.45 9.02
C THR A 94 0.30 -9.53 8.84
N ARG A 95 0.81 -10.74 8.58
CA ARG A 95 2.20 -10.96 8.17
C ARG A 95 2.29 -11.11 6.66
N ASN A 96 3.02 -10.17 6.05
CA ASN A 96 3.39 -10.24 4.64
C ASN A 96 4.89 -9.94 4.45
N PRO A 97 5.74 -10.95 4.18
CA PRO A 97 7.16 -10.72 3.94
C PRO A 97 7.41 -9.89 2.66
N PRO A 98 8.57 -9.21 2.53
CA PRO A 98 8.86 -8.41 1.34
C PRO A 98 8.82 -9.20 0.04
N GLY A 99 8.04 -8.73 -0.94
CA GLY A 99 7.89 -9.38 -2.23
C GLY A 99 6.93 -10.56 -2.23
N TRP A 100 6.09 -10.69 -1.21
CA TRP A 100 5.04 -11.69 -1.12
C TRP A 100 3.65 -11.04 -1.09
N ILE A 101 2.64 -11.85 -1.41
CA ILE A 101 1.25 -11.70 -0.97
C ILE A 101 0.92 -13.06 -0.36
N THR A 102 0.93 -13.13 0.97
CA THR A 102 0.59 -14.35 1.70
C THR A 102 -0.92 -14.55 1.75
N LEU A 103 -1.38 -15.79 1.89
CA LEU A 103 -2.78 -16.13 2.16
C LEU A 103 -3.32 -15.39 3.39
N GLU A 104 -2.48 -15.25 4.44
CA GLU A 104 -2.81 -14.47 5.64
C GLU A 104 -3.13 -13.02 5.25
N SER A 105 -2.27 -12.38 4.46
CA SER A 105 -2.45 -10.98 4.05
C SER A 105 -3.58 -10.76 3.05
N TRP A 106 -3.92 -11.77 2.27
CA TRP A 106 -5.03 -11.71 1.32
C TRP A 106 -6.39 -11.80 2.00
N LYS A 107 -6.49 -12.59 3.08
CA LYS A 107 -7.73 -12.81 3.83
C LYS A 107 -7.94 -11.83 5.00
N THR A 108 -7.00 -10.90 5.19
CA THR A 108 -7.09 -9.86 6.21
C THR A 108 -7.87 -8.68 5.67
#